data_AF-A0A1B9NWY1-F1
#
_entry.id   AF-A0A1B9NWY1-F1
#
_cell.length_a   1.000
_cell.length_b   1.000
_cell.length_c   1.000
_cell.angle_alpha   90.00
_cell.angle_beta   90.00
_cell.angle_gamma   90.00
#
_symmetry.space_group_name_H-M   'P 1'
#
loop_
_entity.id
_entity.type
_entity.pdbx_description
1 polymer ?
#
loop_
_entity_poly.entity_id
_entity_poly.type
_entity_poly.pdbx_seq_one_letter_code
_entity_poly.pdbx_strand_id
1 'polypeptide(L)'
;MGDENDDVMAPMVDALTGAMAAILLVTIFLMLNTISSVSDSVKEYGKNALYKNEELINDVFKREPPTLILKENRVYFFKSYKLSEKQISLIKEEFKNKQPNKLIIYSNNEEDIVTYNTLLFIQATGLSKNLENLNIIYLPSRNGNITEFVWE
;
A
#
# COMPACT_ATOMS: atom_id res chain seq x y z
N MET A 1 74.97 -32.67 -11.19
CA MET A 1 74.03 -33.20 -10.17
C MET A 1 72.90 -32.20 -10.07
N GLY A 2 71.77 -32.48 -10.72
CA GLY A 2 70.67 -31.54 -10.86
C GLY A 2 69.41 -32.13 -11.51
N ASP A 3 69.51 -33.22 -12.27
CA ASP A 3 68.37 -33.74 -13.05
C ASP A 3 67.43 -34.73 -12.32
N GLU A 4 67.80 -35.30 -11.17
CA GLU A 4 66.94 -36.32 -10.51
C GLU A 4 65.80 -35.73 -9.65
N ASN A 5 65.81 -34.42 -9.33
CA ASN A 5 64.74 -33.81 -8.53
C ASN A 5 63.60 -33.25 -9.38
N ASP A 6 63.87 -32.79 -10.60
CA ASP A 6 62.84 -32.14 -11.45
C ASP A 6 61.85 -33.16 -12.03
N ASP A 7 62.30 -34.37 -12.39
CA ASP A 7 61.43 -35.46 -12.88
C ASP A 7 60.54 -36.06 -11.77
N VAL A 8 60.95 -35.96 -10.51
CA VAL A 8 60.15 -36.44 -9.36
C VAL A 8 59.13 -35.38 -8.91
N MET A 9 59.40 -34.09 -9.13
CA MET A 9 58.45 -33.01 -8.80
C MET A 9 57.38 -32.79 -9.87
N ALA A 10 57.64 -33.12 -11.14
CA ALA A 10 56.68 -32.96 -12.23
C ALA A 10 55.30 -33.62 -11.99
N PRO A 11 55.19 -34.90 -11.58
CA PRO A 11 53.89 -35.51 -11.28
C PRO A 11 53.22 -34.93 -10.02
N MET A 12 54.00 -34.40 -9.06
CA MET A 12 53.48 -33.72 -7.88
C MET A 12 52.88 -32.34 -8.24
N VAL A 13 53.53 -31.59 -9.14
CA VAL A 13 53.06 -30.30 -9.65
C VAL A 13 51.81 -30.48 -10.52
N ASP A 14 51.75 -31.54 -11.34
CA ASP A 14 50.57 -31.85 -12.16
C ASP A 14 49.37 -32.27 -11.29
N ALA A 15 49.59 -33.12 -10.27
CA ALA A 15 48.56 -33.48 -9.30
C ALA A 15 48.07 -32.26 -8.48
N LEU A 16 48.97 -31.36 -8.07
CA LEU A 16 48.61 -30.13 -7.37
C LEU A 16 47.79 -29.20 -8.28
N THR A 17 48.16 -29.09 -9.56
CA THR A 17 47.45 -28.25 -10.54
C THR A 17 46.07 -28.83 -10.86
N GLY A 18 45.96 -30.15 -11.00
CA GLY A 18 44.68 -30.84 -11.16
C GLY A 18 43.76 -30.69 -9.94
N ALA A 19 44.31 -30.80 -8.73
CA ALA A 19 43.58 -30.55 -7.49
C ALA A 19 43.11 -29.09 -7.38
N MET A 20 43.96 -28.12 -7.73
CA MET A 20 43.58 -26.71 -7.76
C MET A 20 42.47 -26.44 -8.77
N ALA A 21 42.54 -27.02 -9.97
CA ALA A 21 41.49 -26.89 -10.97
C ALA A 21 40.15 -27.46 -10.48
N ALA A 22 40.17 -28.60 -9.80
CA ALA A 22 38.98 -29.21 -9.21
C ALA A 22 38.37 -28.33 -8.10
N ILE A 23 39.19 -27.76 -7.22
CA ILE A 23 38.75 -26.84 -6.16
C ILE A 23 38.12 -25.59 -6.77
N LEU A 24 38.71 -25.03 -7.82
CA LEU A 24 38.19 -23.85 -8.52
C LEU A 24 36.81 -24.13 -9.13
N LEU A 25 36.65 -25.30 -9.78
CA LEU A 25 35.37 -25.75 -10.34
C LEU A 25 34.29 -25.91 -9.27
N VAL A 26 34.62 -26.56 -8.15
CA VAL A 26 33.69 -26.72 -7.02
C VAL A 26 33.29 -25.36 -6.43
N THR A 27 34.23 -24.44 -6.32
CA THR A 27 33.97 -23.09 -5.78
C THR A 27 33.04 -22.29 -6.69
N ILE A 28 33.26 -22.34 -8.01
CA ILE A 28 32.36 -21.71 -9.00
C ILE A 28 30.96 -22.33 -8.93
N PHE A 29 30.87 -23.65 -8.80
CA PHE A 29 29.59 -24.34 -8.69
C PHE A 29 28.81 -23.93 -7.44
N LEU A 30 29.48 -23.82 -6.29
CA LEU A 30 28.88 -23.35 -5.04
C LEU A 30 28.42 -21.88 -5.13
N MET A 31 29.22 -21.02 -5.78
CA MET A 31 28.83 -19.61 -6.00
C MET A 31 27.57 -19.50 -6.86
N LEU A 32 27.48 -20.24 -7.97
CA LEU A 32 26.30 -20.23 -8.83
C LEU A 32 25.04 -20.70 -8.08
N ASN A 33 25.14 -21.75 -7.27
CA ASN A 33 24.02 -22.23 -6.46
C ASN A 33 23.58 -21.21 -5.41
N THR A 34 24.55 -20.53 -4.77
CA THR A 34 24.26 -19.49 -3.78
C THR A 34 23.57 -18.29 -4.42
N ILE A 35 24.03 -17.83 -5.59
CA ILE A 35 23.41 -16.72 -6.32
C ILE A 35 21.96 -17.04 -6.71
N SER A 36 21.70 -18.25 -7.20
CA SER A 36 20.35 -18.70 -7.53
C SER A 36 19.45 -18.72 -6.29
N SER A 37 19.93 -19.28 -5.18
CA SER A 37 19.18 -19.33 -3.92
C SER A 37 18.87 -17.95 -3.34
N VAL A 38 19.82 -17.02 -3.39
CA VAL A 38 19.61 -15.63 -2.95
C VAL A 38 18.62 -14.92 -3.87
N SER A 39 18.73 -15.12 -5.18
CA SER A 39 17.80 -14.56 -6.18
C SER A 39 16.36 -15.01 -5.93
N ASP A 40 16.15 -16.31 -5.68
CA ASP A 40 14.83 -16.85 -5.39
C ASP A 40 14.29 -16.35 -4.05
N SER A 41 15.15 -16.25 -3.03
CA SER A 41 14.78 -15.67 -1.73
C SER A 41 14.37 -14.19 -1.84
N VAL A 42 15.06 -13.41 -2.69
CA VAL A 42 14.73 -12.00 -2.95
C VAL A 42 13.41 -11.88 -3.71
N LYS A 43 13.17 -12.74 -4.71
CA LYS A 43 11.89 -12.78 -5.43
C LYS A 43 10.74 -13.17 -4.50
N GLU A 44 10.95 -14.15 -3.62
CA GLU A 44 9.96 -14.58 -2.64
C GLU A 44 9.69 -13.49 -1.60
N TYR A 45 10.72 -12.80 -1.11
CA TYR A 45 10.57 -11.63 -0.25
C TYR A 45 9.78 -10.52 -0.93
N GLY A 46 10.10 -10.19 -2.19
CA GLY A 46 9.38 -9.20 -2.98
C GLY A 46 7.91 -9.58 -3.19
N LYS A 47 7.66 -10.86 -3.51
CA LYS A 47 6.31 -11.42 -3.64
C LYS A 47 5.54 -11.29 -2.32
N ASN A 48 6.11 -11.75 -1.21
CA ASN A 48 5.49 -11.69 0.11
C ASN A 48 5.25 -10.24 0.58
N ALA A 49 6.14 -9.30 0.25
CA ALA A 49 5.94 -7.88 0.53
C ALA A 49 4.77 -7.29 -0.29
N LEU A 50 4.61 -7.70 -1.54
CA LEU A 50 3.47 -7.28 -2.38
C LEU A 50 2.15 -7.87 -1.88
N TYR A 51 2.11 -9.17 -1.57
CA TYR A 51 0.91 -9.82 -1.01
C TYR A 51 0.52 -9.25 0.36
N LYS A 52 1.49 -9.00 1.25
CA LYS A 52 1.22 -8.44 2.57
C LYS A 52 0.68 -7.01 2.52
N ASN A 53 0.99 -6.25 1.47
CA ASN A 53 0.47 -4.90 1.25
C ASN A 53 -0.66 -4.86 0.20
N GLU A 54 -1.13 -6.01 -0.28
CA GLU A 54 -2.10 -6.09 -1.37
C GLU A 54 -3.44 -5.46 -0.96
N GLU A 55 -3.83 -5.54 0.31
CA GLU A 55 -5.02 -4.84 0.84
C GLU A 55 -4.87 -3.31 0.78
N LEU A 56 -3.71 -2.77 1.16
CA LEU A 56 -3.42 -1.34 1.09
C LEU A 56 -3.36 -0.86 -0.36
N ILE A 57 -2.76 -1.66 -1.24
CA ILE A 57 -2.64 -1.37 -2.66
C ILE A 57 -4.01 -1.42 -3.34
N ASN A 58 -4.84 -2.44 -3.05
CA ASN A 58 -6.20 -2.56 -3.57
C ASN A 58 -7.13 -1.46 -3.06
N ASP A 59 -6.97 -0.99 -1.82
CA ASP A 59 -7.73 0.15 -1.30
C ASP A 59 -7.35 1.46 -2.02
N VAL A 60 -6.10 1.63 -2.47
CA VAL A 60 -5.70 2.78 -3.29
C VAL A 60 -6.32 2.70 -4.69
N PHE A 61 -6.34 1.52 -5.33
CA PHE A 61 -6.86 1.36 -6.69
C PHE A 61 -8.39 1.37 -6.79
N LYS A 62 -9.11 1.07 -5.70
CA LYS A 62 -10.58 1.15 -5.65
C LYS A 62 -11.13 2.53 -5.27
N ARG A 63 -10.27 3.55 -5.11
CA ARG A 63 -10.69 4.95 -4.90
C ARG A 63 -11.23 5.52 -6.20
N GLU A 64 -12.48 5.24 -6.48
CA GLU A 64 -13.22 6.08 -7.41
C GLU A 64 -13.33 7.49 -6.83
N PRO A 65 -13.17 8.54 -7.64
CA PRO A 65 -13.27 9.90 -7.16
C PRO A 65 -14.67 10.13 -6.56
N PRO A 66 -14.76 10.65 -5.33
CA PRO A 66 -16.05 10.92 -4.72
C PRO A 66 -16.83 11.90 -5.57
N THR A 67 -18.11 11.63 -5.77
CA THR A 67 -18.97 12.55 -6.51
C THR A 67 -19.58 13.55 -5.53
N LEU A 68 -19.32 14.84 -5.78
CA LEU A 68 -19.84 15.95 -5.00
C LEU A 68 -21.00 16.62 -5.75
N ILE A 69 -22.17 16.66 -5.12
CA ILE A 69 -23.37 17.35 -5.59
C ILE A 69 -23.73 18.45 -4.60
N LEU A 70 -23.18 19.66 -4.80
CA LEU A 70 -23.40 20.81 -3.92
C LEU A 70 -24.87 21.25 -3.85
N LYS A 71 -25.64 21.09 -4.92
CA LYS A 71 -27.07 21.45 -4.92
C LYS A 71 -27.91 20.63 -3.94
N GLU A 72 -27.44 19.42 -3.64
CA GLU A 72 -28.10 18.48 -2.72
C GLU A 72 -27.33 18.31 -1.41
N ASN A 73 -26.30 19.14 -1.19
CA ASN A 73 -25.44 19.04 -0.01
C ASN A 73 -24.90 17.61 0.19
N ARG A 74 -24.48 16.93 -0.89
CA ARG A 74 -24.17 15.49 -0.85
C ARG A 74 -22.82 15.15 -1.43
N VAL A 75 -22.12 14.21 -0.79
CA VAL A 75 -20.97 13.48 -1.34
C VAL A 75 -21.26 11.99 -1.27
N TYR A 76 -21.00 11.24 -2.33
CA TYR A 76 -21.08 9.78 -2.28
C TYR A 76 -19.83 9.09 -2.86
N PHE A 77 -19.53 7.92 -2.31
CA PHE A 77 -18.34 7.11 -2.59
C PHE A 77 -18.59 5.65 -2.20
N PHE A 78 -17.77 4.71 -2.64
CA PHE A 78 -17.96 3.28 -2.34
C PHE A 78 -17.45 2.90 -0.94
N LYS A 79 -16.14 2.74 -0.78
CA LYS A 79 -15.50 2.22 0.45
C LYS A 79 -14.62 3.25 1.14
N SER A 80 -13.70 3.84 0.38
CA SER A 80 -12.82 4.93 0.81
C SER A 80 -12.90 6.07 -0.20
N TYR A 81 -12.57 7.28 0.22
CA TYR A 81 -12.61 8.45 -0.65
C TYR A 81 -11.41 9.36 -0.44
N LYS A 82 -11.14 10.19 -1.44
CA LYS A 82 -10.24 11.32 -1.33
C LYS A 82 -10.85 12.50 -2.06
N LEU A 83 -11.26 13.53 -1.32
CA LEU A 83 -11.73 14.77 -1.91
C LEU A 83 -10.54 15.48 -2.58
N SER A 84 -10.76 16.01 -3.77
CA SER A 84 -9.81 16.92 -4.41
C SER A 84 -9.77 18.27 -3.69
N GLU A 85 -8.65 18.98 -3.78
CA GLU A 85 -8.49 20.33 -3.20
C GLU A 85 -9.60 21.30 -3.64
N LYS A 86 -10.05 21.17 -4.90
CA LYS A 86 -11.17 21.95 -5.45
C LYS A 86 -12.48 21.62 -4.73
N GLN A 87 -12.80 20.35 -4.53
CA GLN A 87 -14.00 19.92 -3.79
C GLN A 87 -13.95 20.36 -2.34
N ILE A 88 -12.79 20.23 -1.67
CA ILE A 88 -12.60 20.69 -0.30
C ILE A 88 -12.85 22.19 -0.18
N SER A 89 -12.31 22.98 -1.11
CA SER A 89 -12.48 24.43 -1.13
C SER A 89 -13.96 24.83 -1.30
N LEU A 90 -14.68 24.18 -2.22
CA LEU A 90 -16.11 24.43 -2.44
C LEU A 90 -16.95 24.11 -1.21
N ILE A 91 -16.71 22.96 -0.57
CA ILE A 91 -17.44 22.58 0.65
C ILE A 91 -17.11 23.54 1.81
N LYS A 92 -15.84 23.94 1.96
CA LYS A 92 -15.43 24.93 2.98
C LYS A 92 -16.13 26.28 2.80
N GLU A 93 -16.22 26.76 1.56
CA GLU A 93 -16.93 28.01 1.26
C GLU A 93 -18.42 27.89 1.59
N GLU A 94 -19.03 26.76 1.23
CA GLU A 94 -20.42 26.48 1.57
C GLU A 94 -20.64 26.46 3.10
N PHE A 95 -19.76 25.79 3.84
CA PHE A 95 -19.88 25.67 5.30
C PHE A 95 -19.64 26.98 6.02
N LYS A 96 -18.82 27.89 5.48
CA LYS A 96 -18.71 29.25 6.01
C LYS A 96 -20.04 30.01 5.92
N ASN A 97 -20.79 29.80 4.84
CA ASN A 97 -22.03 30.52 4.57
C ASN A 97 -23.25 29.89 5.28
N LYS A 98 -23.41 28.57 5.19
CA LYS A 98 -24.58 27.84 5.72
C LYS A 98 -24.40 27.31 7.14
N GLN A 99 -23.15 26.99 7.52
CA GLN A 99 -22.79 26.34 8.80
C GLN A 99 -23.71 25.15 9.15
N PRO A 100 -23.55 24.00 8.47
CA PRO A 100 -24.39 22.85 8.72
C PRO A 100 -24.27 22.38 10.18
N ASN A 101 -25.40 22.07 10.78
CA ASN A 101 -25.51 21.57 12.15
C ASN A 101 -25.80 20.06 12.20
N LYS A 102 -26.00 19.43 11.04
CA LYS A 102 -26.32 18.02 10.96
C LYS A 102 -25.59 17.36 9.80
N LEU A 103 -24.96 16.22 10.09
CA LEU A 103 -24.29 15.37 9.12
C LEU A 103 -24.95 13.99 9.14
N ILE A 104 -25.58 13.61 8.04
CA ILE A 104 -26.26 12.32 7.88
C ILE A 104 -25.41 11.42 7.01
N ILE A 105 -25.11 10.24 7.51
CA ILE A 105 -24.22 9.27 6.88
C ILE A 105 -25.02 8.02 6.56
N TYR A 106 -25.21 7.76 5.27
CA TYR A 106 -25.85 6.54 4.78
C TYR A 106 -24.75 5.55 4.40
N SER A 107 -24.59 4.44 5.11
CA SER A 107 -23.60 3.42 4.79
C SER A 107 -24.00 2.03 5.26
N ASN A 108 -23.57 1.00 4.53
CA ASN A 108 -23.62 -0.41 4.95
C ASN A 108 -22.21 -0.97 5.22
N ASN A 109 -21.18 -0.12 5.18
CA ASN A 109 -19.81 -0.54 5.47
C ASN A 109 -19.63 -0.80 6.97
N GLU A 110 -18.56 -1.51 7.32
CA GLU A 110 -18.15 -1.75 8.70
C GLU A 110 -18.00 -0.44 9.48
N GLU A 111 -18.40 -0.46 10.76
CA GLU A 111 -18.46 0.73 11.62
C GLU A 111 -17.10 1.47 11.70
N ASP A 112 -16.00 0.72 11.76
CA ASP A 112 -14.64 1.27 11.78
C ASP A 112 -14.32 2.08 10.52
N ILE A 113 -14.72 1.57 9.36
CA ILE A 113 -14.50 2.22 8.05
C ILE A 113 -15.34 3.50 7.96
N VAL A 114 -16.61 3.42 8.37
CA VAL A 114 -17.53 4.56 8.33
C VAL A 114 -17.07 5.66 9.29
N THR A 115 -16.65 5.29 10.50
CA THR A 115 -16.11 6.22 11.50
C THR A 115 -14.86 6.91 10.99
N TYR A 116 -13.90 6.16 10.44
CA TYR A 116 -12.68 6.71 9.86
C TYR A 116 -12.98 7.71 8.73
N ASN A 117 -13.85 7.35 7.78
CA ASN A 117 -14.27 8.24 6.69
C ASN A 117 -14.97 9.50 7.21
N THR A 118 -15.77 9.39 8.27
CA THR A 118 -16.45 10.54 8.89
C THR A 118 -15.46 11.52 9.49
N LEU A 119 -14.48 11.03 10.25
CA LEU A 119 -13.43 11.86 10.84
C LEU A 119 -12.61 12.57 9.78
N LEU A 120 -12.24 11.86 8.71
CA LEU A 120 -11.55 12.46 7.57
C LEU A 120 -12.37 13.59 6.93
N PHE A 121 -13.69 13.44 6.83
CA PHE A 121 -14.56 14.44 6.21
C PHE A 121 -14.64 15.70 7.06
N ILE A 122 -14.85 15.52 8.36
CA ILE A 122 -14.91 16.61 9.33
C ILE A 122 -13.59 17.40 9.34
N GLN A 123 -12.45 16.69 9.32
CA GLN A 123 -11.13 17.30 9.26
C GLN A 123 -10.92 18.05 7.93
N ALA A 124 -11.21 17.42 6.80
CA ALA A 124 -10.97 18.00 5.48
C ALA A 124 -11.81 19.26 5.25
N THR A 125 -13.06 19.26 5.71
CA THR A 125 -14.02 20.35 5.49
C THR A 125 -13.95 21.47 6.54
N GLY A 126 -13.20 21.27 7.63
CA GLY A 126 -13.09 22.24 8.72
C GLY A 126 -14.31 22.32 9.63
N LEU A 127 -15.23 21.35 9.52
CA LEU A 127 -16.36 21.13 10.42
C LEU A 127 -15.93 20.91 11.87
N SER A 128 -14.67 20.51 12.09
CA SER A 128 -14.10 20.28 13.42
C SER A 128 -14.27 21.47 14.37
N LYS A 129 -14.35 22.70 13.85
CA LYS A 129 -14.56 23.91 14.65
C LYS A 129 -15.97 24.02 15.25
N ASN A 130 -16.94 23.33 14.68
CA ASN A 130 -18.35 23.36 15.07
C ASN A 130 -18.83 21.99 15.58
N LEU A 131 -17.92 21.10 15.96
CA LEU A 131 -18.22 19.73 16.41
C LEU A 131 -19.24 19.69 17.57
N GLU A 132 -19.17 20.65 18.49
CA GLU A 132 -20.09 20.74 19.64
C GLU A 132 -21.55 20.92 19.24
N ASN A 133 -21.80 21.53 18.08
CA ASN A 133 -23.14 21.80 17.55
C ASN A 133 -23.49 20.89 16.37
N LEU A 134 -22.65 19.90 16.05
CA LEU A 134 -22.83 19.02 14.91
C LEU A 134 -23.49 17.71 15.37
N ASN A 135 -24.71 17.47 14.91
CA ASN A 135 -25.40 16.21 15.11
C ASN A 135 -25.04 15.22 13.99
N ILE A 136 -24.38 14.11 14.33
CA ILE A 136 -23.97 13.07 13.38
C ILE A 136 -24.95 11.90 13.47
N ILE A 137 -25.60 11.56 12.37
CA ILE A 137 -26.59 10.49 12.30
C ILE A 137 -26.14 9.42 11.31
N TYR A 138 -26.06 8.17 11.77
CA TYR A 138 -25.74 7.01 10.93
C TYR A 138 -27.01 6.27 10.54
N LEU A 139 -27.18 6.02 9.25
CA LEU A 139 -28.32 5.33 8.65
C LEU A 139 -27.82 4.25 7.67
N PRO A 140 -28.60 3.19 7.44
CA PRO A 140 -28.26 2.19 6.41
C PRO A 140 -28.19 2.83 5.03
N SER A 141 -27.34 2.28 4.15
CA SER A 141 -27.17 2.81 2.79
C SER A 141 -28.49 2.74 2.02
N ARG A 142 -28.77 3.81 1.27
CA ARG A 142 -29.89 3.86 0.32
C ARG A 142 -29.61 3.03 -0.93
N ASN A 143 -28.34 2.74 -1.21
CA ASN A 143 -27.91 2.16 -2.48
C ASN A 143 -26.78 1.14 -2.29
N GLY A 144 -27.09 0.04 -1.59
CA GLY A 144 -26.25 -1.14 -1.44
C GLY A 144 -24.87 -0.84 -0.83
N ASN A 145 -23.87 -0.68 -1.70
CA ASN A 145 -22.46 -0.53 -1.33
C ASN A 145 -21.97 0.93 -1.39
N ILE A 146 -22.85 1.89 -1.62
CA ILE A 146 -22.50 3.31 -1.69
C ILE A 146 -22.66 3.94 -0.31
N THR A 147 -21.63 4.63 0.14
CA THR A 147 -21.68 5.54 1.29
C THR A 147 -22.02 6.94 0.83
N GLU A 148 -22.95 7.61 1.51
CA GLU A 148 -23.37 8.98 1.22
C GLU A 148 -23.25 9.85 2.47
N PHE A 149 -22.59 10.99 2.34
CA PHE A 149 -22.56 12.05 3.35
C PHE A 149 -23.46 13.18 2.88
N VAL A 150 -24.44 13.54 3.71
CA VAL A 150 -25.40 14.62 3.47
C VAL A 150 -25.31 15.61 4.62
N TRP A 151 -25.26 16.91 4.33
CA TRP A 151 -25.24 17.96 5.36
C TRP A 151 -26.46 18.88 5.29
N GLU A 152 -26.94 19.29 6.45
CA GLU A 152 -28.06 20.22 6.66
C GLU A 152 -27.62 21.37 7.57
#